data_AF-A0A8B8ACF9-F1
#
_entry.id   AF-A0A8B8ACF9-F1
#
_cell.length_a   1.000
_cell.length_b   1.000
_cell.length_c   1.000
_cell.angle_alpha   90.00
_cell.angle_beta   90.00
_cell.angle_gamma   90.00
#
_symmetry.space_group_name_H-M   'P 1'
#
loop_
_entity.id
_entity.type
_entity.pdbx_description
1 polymer ?
#
loop_
_entity_poly.entity_id
_entity_poly.type
_entity_poly.pdbx_seq_one_letter_code
_entity_poly.pdbx_strand_id
1 'polypeptide(L)'
;MKKTTTEASPYSCEASAKTVKMVDKCPENEEGWQKAAARMNCSKYAHQCDNPDKFVYHCAVNPYINETLEVCAIQKTIVRGYCTYYSRLGKSIQLNYKRKCQTFSSNPCPDFYPSNEAFKYPGCYKLEMTSVLTTDSPNSGSSTSNISKCNMNLTLTNPSNERGNSDIAWKLGITIGTTAVFIVITVVVYIFLVRRKS
;
A
#
# COMPACT_ATOMS: atom_id res chain seq x y z
N MET A 1 18.97 -27.93 13.36
CA MET A 1 18.92 -26.85 12.36
C MET A 1 17.58 -26.15 12.49
N LYS A 2 17.53 -24.93 13.01
CA LYS A 2 16.29 -24.13 13.03
C LYS A 2 16.09 -23.55 11.64
N LYS A 3 15.07 -24.02 10.91
CA LYS A 3 14.57 -23.35 9.71
C LYS A 3 13.99 -22.02 10.17
N THR A 4 14.68 -20.93 9.85
CA THR A 4 14.11 -19.58 9.95
C THR A 4 13.10 -19.46 8.81
N THR A 5 11.86 -19.88 9.04
CA THR A 5 10.75 -19.58 8.14
C THR A 5 10.41 -18.12 8.36
N THR A 6 10.83 -17.24 7.46
CA THR A 6 10.19 -15.94 7.30
C THR A 6 8.73 -16.24 6.97
N GLU A 7 7.82 -16.08 7.93
CA GLU A 7 6.39 -16.28 7.68
C GLU A 7 5.97 -15.31 6.58
N ALA A 8 5.52 -15.87 5.45
CA ALA A 8 4.93 -15.10 4.38
C ALA A 8 3.67 -14.41 4.91
N SER A 9 3.47 -13.14 4.58
CA SER A 9 2.27 -12.40 5.00
C SER A 9 1.02 -13.13 4.49
N PRO A 10 -0.01 -13.38 5.32
CA PRO A 10 -1.22 -14.14 4.94
C PRO A 10 -2.07 -13.42 3.88
N TYR A 11 -1.67 -12.20 3.53
CA TYR A 11 -2.31 -11.38 2.51
C TYR A 11 -1.51 -11.28 1.21
N SER A 12 -0.31 -11.84 1.16
CA SER A 12 0.52 -11.94 -0.04
C SER A 12 0.10 -13.18 -0.82
N CYS A 13 -0.10 -13.04 -2.13
CA CYS A 13 -0.35 -14.19 -2.99
C CYS A 13 0.31 -14.02 -4.36
N GLU A 14 0.98 -15.06 -4.86
CA GLU A 14 1.63 -15.02 -6.17
C GLU A 14 0.65 -14.81 -7.33
N ALA A 15 -0.55 -15.39 -7.23
CA ALA A 15 -1.59 -15.21 -8.25
C ALA A 15 -1.99 -13.74 -8.41
N SER A 16 -1.94 -12.96 -7.31
CA SER A 16 -2.24 -11.53 -7.30
C SER A 16 -1.44 -10.76 -8.35
N ALA A 17 -0.12 -10.95 -8.36
CA ALA A 17 0.80 -10.27 -9.28
C ALA A 17 0.51 -10.59 -10.75
N LYS A 18 0.01 -11.80 -11.06
CA LYS A 18 -0.32 -12.23 -12.42
C LYS A 18 -1.62 -11.61 -12.94
N THR A 19 -2.48 -11.11 -12.05
CA THR A 19 -3.77 -10.52 -12.43
C THR A 19 -3.73 -9.01 -12.70
N VAL A 20 -2.60 -8.36 -12.45
CA VAL A 20 -2.49 -6.90 -12.52
C VAL A 20 -2.73 -6.40 -13.94
N LYS A 21 -3.69 -5.47 -14.09
CA LYS A 21 -3.96 -4.75 -15.32
C LYS A 21 -3.91 -3.25 -15.05
N MET A 22 -3.15 -2.52 -15.85
CA MET A 22 -3.21 -1.07 -15.86
C MET A 22 -4.53 -0.63 -16.49
N VAL A 23 -5.18 0.35 -15.88
CA VAL A 23 -6.41 0.95 -16.38
C VAL A 23 -6.32 2.45 -16.31
N ASP A 24 -7.04 3.14 -17.19
CA ASP A 24 -7.07 4.61 -17.20
C ASP A 24 -7.75 5.18 -15.94
N LYS A 25 -8.76 4.47 -15.43
CA LYS A 25 -9.52 4.90 -14.26
C LYS A 25 -10.12 3.71 -13.51
N CYS A 26 -10.13 3.81 -12.18
CA CYS A 26 -10.86 2.87 -11.34
C CYS A 26 -12.38 3.14 -11.36
N PRO A 27 -13.22 2.12 -11.15
CA PRO A 27 -14.63 2.33 -10.89
C PRO A 27 -14.84 3.21 -9.66
N GLU A 28 -15.80 4.13 -9.74
CA GLU A 28 -16.13 5.10 -8.67
C GLU A 28 -17.56 4.92 -8.13
N ASN A 29 -18.23 3.84 -8.55
CA ASN A 29 -19.56 3.48 -8.11
C ASN A 29 -19.73 1.96 -8.12
N GLU A 30 -20.77 1.49 -7.42
CA GLU A 30 -21.07 0.06 -7.25
C GLU A 30 -21.26 -0.66 -8.59
N GLU A 31 -22.03 -0.08 -9.52
CA GLU A 31 -22.31 -0.71 -10.80
C GLU A 31 -21.03 -0.92 -11.63
N GLY A 32 -20.19 0.10 -11.72
CA GLY A 32 -18.89 0.01 -12.39
C GLY A 32 -17.96 -0.99 -11.70
N TRP A 33 -17.98 -1.03 -10.37
CA TRP A 33 -17.19 -1.97 -9.60
C TRP A 33 -17.62 -3.42 -9.86
N GLN A 34 -18.93 -3.70 -9.84
CA GLN A 34 -19.48 -5.03 -10.11
C GLN A 34 -19.16 -5.51 -11.53
N LYS A 35 -19.31 -4.64 -12.54
CA LYS A 35 -18.95 -4.95 -13.94
C LYS A 35 -17.46 -5.28 -14.07
N ALA A 36 -16.58 -4.50 -13.44
CA ALA A 36 -15.15 -4.74 -13.48
C ALA A 36 -14.76 -6.03 -12.71
N ALA A 37 -15.36 -6.26 -11.54
CA ALA A 37 -15.16 -7.46 -10.74
C ALA A 37 -15.57 -8.73 -11.51
N ALA A 38 -16.73 -8.71 -12.16
CA ALA A 38 -17.21 -9.81 -13.00
C ALA A 38 -16.26 -10.09 -14.18
N ARG A 39 -15.77 -9.04 -14.85
CA ARG A 39 -14.78 -9.16 -15.94
C ARG A 39 -13.45 -9.74 -15.45
N MET A 40 -13.01 -9.39 -14.25
CA MET A 40 -11.74 -9.86 -13.67
C MET A 40 -11.83 -11.30 -13.15
N ASN A 41 -13.03 -11.73 -12.71
CA ASN A 41 -13.35 -13.10 -12.32
C ASN A 41 -12.28 -13.74 -11.39
N CYS A 42 -12.01 -13.07 -10.26
CA CYS A 42 -10.91 -13.43 -9.36
C CYS A 42 -11.02 -14.83 -8.74
N SER A 43 -12.23 -15.37 -8.61
CA SER A 43 -12.48 -16.74 -8.12
C SER A 43 -11.73 -17.80 -8.92
N LYS A 44 -11.47 -17.55 -10.21
CA LYS A 44 -10.68 -18.45 -11.08
C LYS A 44 -9.27 -18.72 -10.52
N TYR A 45 -8.67 -17.77 -9.82
CA TYR A 45 -7.30 -17.86 -9.31
C TYR A 45 -7.23 -18.03 -7.79
N ALA A 46 -8.36 -17.93 -7.09
CA ALA A 46 -8.44 -17.91 -5.64
C ALA A 46 -7.80 -19.14 -4.96
N HIS A 47 -7.94 -20.31 -5.57
CA HIS A 47 -7.36 -21.59 -5.09
C HIS A 47 -5.83 -21.60 -4.98
N GLN A 48 -5.13 -20.59 -5.53
CA GLN A 48 -3.67 -20.46 -5.50
C GLN A 48 -3.17 -19.65 -4.30
N CYS A 49 -4.09 -19.16 -3.45
CA CYS A 49 -3.80 -18.32 -2.30
C CYS A 49 -4.29 -18.98 -1.01
N ASP A 50 -3.68 -18.62 0.12
CA ASP A 50 -4.04 -19.19 1.44
C ASP A 50 -5.46 -18.80 1.90
N ASN A 51 -6.01 -17.70 1.39
CA ASN A 51 -7.33 -17.17 1.76
C ASN A 51 -8.24 -17.02 0.53
N PRO A 52 -8.68 -18.12 -0.11
CA PRO A 52 -9.39 -18.09 -1.39
C PRO A 52 -10.67 -17.26 -1.35
N ASP A 53 -11.46 -17.36 -0.28
CA ASP A 53 -12.74 -16.64 -0.15
C ASP A 53 -12.58 -15.12 -0.06
N LYS A 54 -11.37 -14.66 0.29
CA LYS A 54 -11.02 -13.24 0.37
C LYS A 54 -10.27 -12.76 -0.87
N PHE A 55 -9.99 -13.63 -1.84
CA PHE A 55 -9.29 -13.26 -3.06
C PHE A 55 -10.25 -12.63 -4.06
N VAL A 56 -10.44 -11.33 -3.94
CA VAL A 56 -11.49 -10.55 -4.63
C VAL A 56 -10.89 -9.48 -5.53
N TYR A 57 -11.75 -8.86 -6.32
CA TYR A 57 -11.38 -7.75 -7.17
C TYR A 57 -11.08 -6.48 -6.37
N HIS A 58 -10.02 -5.79 -6.77
CA HIS A 58 -9.64 -4.47 -6.30
C HIS A 58 -9.30 -3.58 -7.49
N CYS A 59 -9.56 -2.29 -7.33
CA CYS A 59 -8.88 -1.26 -8.11
C CYS A 59 -8.20 -0.28 -7.15
N ALA A 60 -6.92 -0.04 -7.36
CA ALA A 60 -6.09 0.76 -6.49
C ALA A 60 -5.01 1.50 -7.28
N VAL A 61 -4.46 2.57 -6.72
CA VAL A 61 -3.27 3.20 -7.29
C VAL A 61 -2.03 2.34 -7.03
N ASN A 62 -0.95 2.59 -7.77
CA ASN A 62 0.37 2.04 -7.44
C ASN A 62 1.01 2.81 -6.25
N PRO A 63 2.18 2.38 -5.73
CA PRO A 63 2.84 3.04 -4.59
C PRO A 63 3.28 4.49 -4.87
N TYR A 64 3.37 4.87 -6.15
CA TYR A 64 3.78 6.19 -6.62
C TYR A 64 2.58 7.12 -6.91
N ILE A 65 1.34 6.60 -6.84
CA ILE A 65 0.10 7.36 -7.07
C ILE A 65 0.05 8.01 -8.46
N ASN A 66 0.72 7.42 -9.45
CA ASN A 66 0.75 7.92 -10.84
C ASN A 66 0.02 7.01 -11.83
N GLU A 67 -0.46 5.85 -11.39
CA GLU A 67 -1.20 4.88 -12.20
C GLU A 67 -2.31 4.23 -11.39
N THR A 68 -3.41 3.85 -12.06
CA THR A 68 -4.46 2.98 -11.51
C THR A 68 -4.33 1.55 -12.03
N LEU A 69 -4.54 0.59 -11.12
CA LEU A 69 -4.36 -0.84 -11.36
C LEU A 69 -5.62 -1.60 -10.93
N GLU A 70 -6.17 -2.39 -11.84
CA GLU A 70 -7.09 -3.47 -11.51
C GLU A 70 -6.30 -4.73 -11.12
N VAL A 71 -6.70 -5.40 -10.06
CA VAL A 71 -5.99 -6.57 -9.54
C VAL A 71 -6.94 -7.47 -8.74
N CYS A 72 -6.69 -8.78 -8.76
CA CYS A 72 -7.27 -9.71 -7.80
C CYS A 72 -6.32 -9.85 -6.63
N ALA A 73 -6.77 -9.59 -5.41
CA ALA A 73 -5.92 -9.64 -4.23
C ALA A 73 -6.72 -10.06 -2.99
N ILE A 74 -6.02 -10.43 -1.93
CA ILE A 74 -6.67 -10.74 -0.64
C ILE A 74 -7.22 -9.46 -0.03
N GLN A 75 -8.53 -9.46 0.22
CA GLN A 75 -9.24 -8.41 0.94
C GLN A 75 -8.64 -8.23 2.34
N LYS A 76 -8.28 -6.98 2.64
CA LYS A 76 -7.89 -6.49 3.96
C LYS A 76 -8.92 -5.53 4.52
N THR A 77 -9.05 -5.49 5.84
CA THR A 77 -9.65 -4.35 6.53
C THR A 77 -8.64 -3.22 6.58
N ILE A 78 -9.00 -2.08 6.00
CA ILE A 78 -8.25 -0.84 6.08
C ILE A 78 -8.61 -0.14 7.38
N VAL A 79 -7.61 0.45 8.02
CA VAL A 79 -7.75 1.06 9.35
C VAL A 79 -7.35 2.54 9.31
N ARG A 80 -7.87 3.32 10.26
CA ARG A 80 -7.55 4.74 10.48
C ARG A 80 -7.87 5.65 9.29
N GLY A 81 -8.84 5.27 8.45
CA GLY A 81 -9.34 6.12 7.37
C GLY A 81 -8.32 6.50 6.30
N TYR A 82 -7.37 5.60 6.00
CA TYR A 82 -6.41 5.77 4.90
C TYR A 82 -6.96 5.22 3.59
N CYS A 83 -6.45 5.74 2.47
CA CYS A 83 -6.63 5.11 1.15
C CYS A 83 -5.79 3.84 1.02
N THR A 84 -5.94 3.13 -0.10
CA THR A 84 -5.14 1.94 -0.41
C THR A 84 -4.30 2.12 -1.67
N TYR A 85 -3.21 1.35 -1.76
CA TYR A 85 -2.45 1.15 -2.98
C TYR A 85 -2.15 -0.35 -3.16
N TYR A 86 -1.88 -0.78 -4.38
CA TYR A 86 -1.40 -2.14 -4.63
C TYR A 86 0.12 -2.18 -4.68
N SER A 87 0.74 -3.01 -3.85
CA SER A 87 2.18 -3.26 -3.87
C SER A 87 2.49 -4.45 -4.78
N ARG A 88 3.14 -4.21 -5.93
CA ARG A 88 3.61 -5.30 -6.81
C ARG A 88 4.64 -6.18 -6.11
N LEU A 89 5.53 -5.59 -5.30
CA LEU A 89 6.55 -6.32 -4.54
C LEU A 89 5.91 -7.15 -3.42
N GLY A 90 5.00 -6.53 -2.65
CA GLY A 90 4.29 -7.19 -1.54
C GLY A 90 3.10 -8.03 -1.99
N LYS A 91 2.81 -8.10 -3.29
CA LYS A 91 1.75 -8.87 -3.96
C LYS A 91 0.39 -8.73 -3.28
N SER A 92 0.13 -7.56 -2.71
CA SER A 92 -1.00 -7.33 -1.81
C SER A 92 -1.39 -5.86 -1.76
N ILE A 93 -2.64 -5.63 -1.36
CA ILE A 93 -3.16 -4.28 -1.05
C ILE A 93 -2.50 -3.77 0.22
N GLN A 94 -2.11 -2.50 0.25
CA GLN A 94 -1.50 -1.86 1.41
C GLN A 94 -2.16 -0.52 1.70
N LEU A 95 -1.99 -0.05 2.94
CA LEU A 95 -2.44 1.28 3.36
C LEU A 95 -1.55 2.35 2.72
N ASN A 96 -2.18 3.37 2.16
CA ASN A 96 -1.49 4.56 1.68
C ASN A 96 -1.45 5.62 2.78
N TYR A 97 -0.38 5.64 3.58
CA TYR A 97 -0.19 6.61 4.66
C TYR A 97 -0.08 8.06 4.18
N LYS A 98 0.17 8.30 2.88
CA LYS A 98 0.23 9.65 2.30
C LYS A 98 -1.17 10.23 2.05
N ARG A 99 -2.21 9.40 2.05
CA ARG A 99 -3.56 9.85 1.68
C ARG A 99 -4.60 9.33 2.66
N LYS A 100 -5.16 10.25 3.43
CA LYS A 100 -6.21 9.98 4.42
C LYS A 100 -7.56 10.36 3.84
N CYS A 101 -8.38 9.37 3.49
CA CYS A 101 -9.70 9.63 2.91
C CYS A 101 -10.71 10.18 3.91
N GLN A 102 -10.49 9.97 5.20
CA GLN A 102 -11.34 10.55 6.25
C GLN A 102 -11.32 12.09 6.23
N THR A 103 -10.27 12.71 5.67
CA THR A 103 -10.15 14.18 5.58
C THR A 103 -10.65 14.74 4.26
N PHE A 104 -11.27 13.92 3.39
CA PHE A 104 -11.83 14.39 2.13
C PHE A 104 -13.12 15.18 2.38
N SER A 105 -13.29 16.28 1.65
CA SER A 105 -14.52 17.09 1.70
C SER A 105 -15.72 16.38 1.07
N SER A 106 -15.49 15.45 0.15
CA SER A 106 -16.53 14.66 -0.52
C SER A 106 -16.24 13.17 -0.34
N ASN A 107 -17.26 12.41 0.05
CA ASN A 107 -17.20 10.97 0.32
C ASN A 107 -16.03 10.59 1.25
N PRO A 108 -15.97 11.13 2.48
CA PRO A 108 -14.97 10.71 3.45
C PRO A 108 -15.17 9.23 3.81
N CYS A 109 -14.07 8.51 3.97
CA CYS A 109 -14.13 7.12 4.40
C CYS A 109 -14.25 7.00 5.93
N PRO A 110 -14.88 5.92 6.44
CA PRO A 110 -14.88 5.61 7.86
C PRO A 110 -13.49 5.18 8.33
N ASP A 111 -13.31 5.07 9.65
CA ASP A 111 -12.05 4.60 10.24
C ASP A 111 -11.69 3.18 9.78
N PHE A 112 -12.69 2.35 9.50
CA PHE A 112 -12.53 0.97 9.07
C PHE A 112 -13.38 0.67 7.85
N TYR A 113 -12.78 0.11 6.80
CA TYR A 113 -13.52 -0.38 5.63
C TYR A 113 -12.80 -1.53 4.93
N PRO A 114 -13.52 -2.44 4.24
CA PRO A 114 -12.91 -3.47 3.42
C PRO A 114 -12.22 -2.87 2.19
N SER A 115 -10.98 -3.25 1.93
CA SER A 115 -10.17 -2.70 0.82
C SER A 115 -10.75 -2.86 -0.58
N ASN A 116 -11.65 -3.83 -0.82
CA ASN A 116 -12.35 -3.96 -2.10
C ASN A 116 -13.47 -2.92 -2.26
N GLU A 117 -13.87 -2.25 -1.18
CA GLU A 117 -14.85 -1.17 -1.19
C GLU A 117 -14.23 0.23 -1.39
N ALA A 118 -12.93 0.29 -1.73
CA ALA A 118 -12.24 1.56 -1.96
C ALA A 118 -12.88 2.42 -3.06
N PHE A 119 -13.67 1.82 -3.97
CA PHE A 119 -14.43 2.54 -5.01
C PHE A 119 -15.44 3.54 -4.44
N LYS A 120 -15.89 3.36 -3.20
CA LYS A 120 -16.77 4.31 -2.49
C LYS A 120 -16.07 5.64 -2.17
N TYR A 121 -14.74 5.70 -2.30
CA TYR A 121 -13.92 6.85 -1.95
C TYR A 121 -13.09 7.30 -3.17
N PRO A 122 -13.72 7.83 -4.23
CA PRO A 122 -13.04 8.12 -5.50
C PRO A 122 -11.86 9.09 -5.38
N GLY A 123 -11.85 9.95 -4.34
CA GLY A 123 -10.70 10.80 -4.02
C GLY A 123 -9.39 10.02 -3.80
N CYS A 124 -9.46 8.73 -3.45
CA CYS A 124 -8.29 7.86 -3.33
C CYS A 124 -7.58 7.62 -4.67
N TYR A 125 -8.26 7.77 -5.80
CA TYR A 125 -7.72 7.50 -7.14
C TYR A 125 -7.17 8.73 -7.86
N LYS A 126 -7.25 9.93 -7.25
CA LYS A 126 -6.71 11.15 -7.85
C LYS A 126 -5.20 11.02 -8.05
N LEU A 127 -4.74 10.95 -9.28
CA LEU A 127 -3.32 10.76 -9.56
C LEU A 127 -2.51 12.01 -9.21
N GLU A 128 -1.34 11.81 -8.64
CA GLU A 128 -0.35 12.87 -8.44
C GLU A 128 0.55 12.88 -9.67
N MET A 129 0.20 13.69 -10.66
CA MET A 129 1.14 14.00 -11.73
C MET A 129 2.25 14.83 -11.09
N THR A 130 3.47 14.30 -11.07
CA THR A 130 4.65 15.15 -10.90
C THR A 130 4.64 16.08 -12.11
N SER A 131 4.22 17.33 -11.90
CA SER A 131 4.49 18.38 -12.86
C SER A 131 6.00 18.47 -12.96
N VAL A 132 6.58 17.87 -14.01
CA VAL A 132 7.83 18.39 -14.54
C VAL A 132 7.51 19.84 -14.84
N LEU A 133 8.08 20.74 -14.04
CA LEU A 133 7.99 22.17 -14.26
C LEU A 133 8.63 22.42 -15.63
N THR A 134 7.81 22.43 -16.69
CA THR A 134 8.15 23.22 -17.87
C THR A 134 8.02 24.66 -17.42
N THR A 135 9.17 25.23 -17.07
CA THR A 135 9.35 26.66 -16.93
C THR A 135 8.92 27.29 -18.24
N ASP A 136 7.70 27.80 -18.30
CA ASP A 136 7.32 28.78 -19.31
C ASP A 136 6.48 29.88 -18.67
N SER A 137 7.01 31.09 -18.84
CA SER A 137 6.50 32.39 -18.40
C SER A 137 5.10 32.69 -18.99
N PRO A 138 4.31 33.59 -18.38
CA PRO A 138 2.88 33.67 -18.64
C PRO A 138 2.55 34.43 -19.91
N ASN A 139 1.69 33.85 -20.76
CA ASN A 139 0.77 34.68 -21.52
C ASN A 139 -0.52 33.94 -21.94
N SER A 140 -1.63 34.45 -21.40
CA SER A 140 -2.96 34.62 -21.98
C SER A 140 -3.51 33.57 -22.97
N GLY A 141 -4.61 32.96 -22.54
CA GLY A 141 -5.85 32.97 -23.32
C GLY A 141 -6.24 31.71 -24.10
N SER A 142 -7.46 31.26 -23.81
CA SER A 142 -8.35 30.47 -24.67
C SER A 142 -8.18 28.94 -24.66
N SER A 143 -9.06 28.28 -23.89
CA SER A 143 -9.22 26.83 -23.87
C SER A 143 -10.02 26.34 -25.09
N THR A 144 -9.40 25.57 -25.98
CA THR A 144 -10.09 24.50 -26.70
C THR A 144 -9.14 23.33 -27.01
N SER A 145 -9.49 22.16 -26.44
CA SER A 145 -9.24 20.77 -26.88
C SER A 145 -7.92 20.36 -27.55
N ASN A 146 -7.29 19.30 -27.05
CA ASN A 146 -7.19 18.01 -27.77
C ASN A 146 -6.59 16.88 -26.92
N ILE A 147 -7.21 15.70 -27.04
CA ILE A 147 -6.83 14.41 -26.45
C ILE A 147 -5.57 13.91 -27.17
N SER A 148 -4.45 13.76 -26.46
CA SER A 148 -3.25 13.11 -26.99
C SER A 148 -3.17 11.66 -26.49
N LYS A 149 -3.41 10.73 -27.42
CA LYS A 149 -3.07 9.31 -27.29
C LYS A 149 -1.55 9.17 -27.22
N CYS A 150 -1.02 8.48 -26.22
CA CYS A 150 0.36 8.02 -26.24
C CYS A 150 0.40 6.54 -26.66
N ASN A 151 0.70 6.30 -27.94
CA ASN A 151 1.23 5.01 -28.39
C ASN A 151 2.69 4.91 -27.90
N MET A 152 3.04 3.85 -27.18
CA MET A 152 4.44 3.52 -26.89
C MET A 152 4.81 2.23 -27.63
N ASN A 153 5.68 2.36 -28.63
CA ASN A 153 6.49 1.24 -29.11
C ASN A 153 7.55 0.95 -28.04
N LEU A 154 7.51 -0.25 -27.46
CA LEU A 154 8.48 -0.75 -26.51
C LEU A 154 9.81 -1.06 -27.22
N THR A 155 10.85 -0.28 -26.92
CA THR A 155 12.23 -0.72 -27.13
C THR A 155 12.80 -1.08 -25.77
N LEU A 156 13.10 -2.37 -25.59
CA LEU A 156 13.55 -2.97 -24.33
C LEU A 156 15.04 -2.68 -24.13
N THR A 157 15.39 -1.84 -23.16
CA THR A 157 16.77 -1.71 -22.66
C THR A 157 16.83 -2.08 -21.18
N ASN A 158 17.51 -3.19 -20.90
CA ASN A 158 17.83 -3.67 -19.56
C ASN A 158 18.75 -2.68 -18.81
N PRO A 159 18.45 -2.34 -17.55
CA PRO A 159 19.46 -1.84 -16.62
C PRO A 159 19.93 -2.96 -15.70
N SER A 160 21.21 -3.27 -15.84
CA SER A 160 22.02 -4.06 -14.92
C SER A 160 22.02 -3.48 -13.50
N ASN A 161 21.63 -4.32 -12.54
CA ASN A 161 22.28 -4.56 -11.25
C ASN A 161 23.04 -3.37 -10.61
N GLU A 162 22.39 -2.66 -9.68
CA GLU A 162 23.09 -1.98 -8.59
C GLU A 162 22.48 -2.40 -7.23
N ARG A 163 23.36 -3.01 -6.44
CA ARG A 163 23.10 -3.59 -5.13
C ARG A 163 23.37 -2.51 -4.08
N GLY A 164 22.33 -1.76 -3.71
CA GLY A 164 22.37 -0.80 -2.60
C GLY A 164 21.88 -1.44 -1.29
N ASN A 165 22.81 -1.96 -0.49
CA ASN A 165 22.56 -2.43 0.87
C ASN A 165 22.55 -1.24 1.84
N SER A 166 21.40 -0.93 2.45
CA SER A 166 21.31 0.10 3.50
C SER A 166 20.54 -0.40 4.73
N ASP A 167 21.00 -1.49 5.31
CA ASP A 167 20.82 -1.74 6.74
C ASP A 167 22.09 -1.27 7.42
N ILE A 168 22.03 -0.22 8.26
CA ILE A 168 22.65 0.04 9.60
C ILE A 168 22.77 1.56 9.84
N ALA A 169 21.79 2.21 10.49
CA ALA A 169 22.00 3.56 11.08
C ALA A 169 20.95 4.02 12.12
N TRP A 170 20.36 3.16 12.96
CA TRP A 170 19.55 3.65 14.11
C TRP A 170 19.88 3.03 15.47
N LYS A 171 20.92 2.20 15.58
CA LYS A 171 21.24 1.46 16.83
C LYS A 171 22.28 2.12 17.77
N LEU A 172 22.45 3.44 17.75
CA LEU A 172 23.35 4.12 18.71
C LEU A 172 22.71 5.27 19.49
N GLY A 173 21.38 5.27 19.66
CA GLY A 173 20.66 6.32 20.40
C GLY A 173 19.92 5.90 21.68
N ILE A 174 19.77 4.60 21.98
CA ILE A 174 18.89 4.13 23.08
C ILE A 174 19.51 2.97 23.89
N THR A 175 20.72 3.14 24.44
CA THR A 175 21.32 2.12 25.32
C THR A 175 21.84 2.63 26.66
N ILE A 176 21.89 3.95 26.90
CA ILE A 176 22.39 4.46 28.18
C ILE A 176 21.24 4.65 29.20
N GLY A 177 20.06 5.09 28.75
CA GLY A 177 18.91 5.27 29.65
C GLY A 177 18.31 3.97 30.16
N THR A 178 18.29 2.91 29.34
CA THR A 178 17.64 1.64 29.68
C THR A 178 18.46 0.86 30.71
N THR A 179 19.80 0.83 30.58
CA THR A 179 20.69 0.10 31.50
C THR A 179 20.66 0.68 32.91
N ALA A 180 20.67 2.02 33.05
CA ALA A 180 20.59 2.68 34.35
C ALA A 180 19.26 2.37 35.08
N VAL A 181 18.13 2.39 34.36
CA VAL A 181 16.81 2.08 34.94
C VAL A 181 16.72 0.62 35.39
N PHE A 182 17.24 -0.33 34.61
CA PHE A 182 17.25 -1.74 35.01
C PHE A 182 18.11 -1.99 36.26
N ILE A 183 19.26 -1.32 36.40
CA ILE A 183 20.12 -1.46 37.59
C ILE A 183 19.44 -0.90 38.85
N VAL A 184 18.75 0.24 38.76
CA VAL A 184 18.03 0.79 39.91
C VAL A 184 16.90 -0.14 40.36
N ILE A 185 16.14 -0.71 39.42
CA ILE A 185 15.05 -1.63 39.73
C ILE A 185 15.58 -2.90 40.42
N THR A 186 16.68 -3.48 39.94
CA THR A 186 17.23 -4.71 40.54
C THR A 186 17.73 -4.47 41.96
N VAL A 187 18.38 -3.33 42.23
CA VAL A 187 18.84 -2.96 43.59
C VAL A 187 17.66 -2.75 44.54
N VAL A 188 16.60 -2.05 44.11
CA VAL A 188 15.40 -1.84 44.94
C VAL A 188 14.72 -3.16 45.28
N VAL A 189 14.55 -4.05 44.30
CA VAL A 189 13.96 -5.38 44.52
C VAL A 189 14.83 -6.20 45.46
N TYR A 190 16.15 -6.19 45.28
CA TYR A 190 17.07 -6.91 46.16
C TYR A 190 16.97 -6.42 47.61
N ILE A 191 16.99 -5.11 47.84
CA ILE A 191 16.82 -4.52 49.17
C ILE A 191 15.47 -4.94 49.78
N PHE A 192 14.39 -4.87 49.00
CA PHE A 192 13.07 -5.28 49.47
C PHE A 192 13.02 -6.76 49.87
N LEU A 193 13.64 -7.65 49.09
CA LEU A 193 13.70 -9.08 49.40
C LEU A 193 14.54 -9.38 50.64
N VAL A 194 15.66 -8.69 50.84
CA VAL A 194 16.49 -8.82 52.05
C VAL A 194 15.74 -8.31 53.28
N ARG A 195 15.07 -7.16 53.18
CA ARG A 195 14.26 -6.61 54.28
C ARG A 195 13.03 -7.44 54.63
N ARG A 196 12.50 -8.22 53.68
CA ARG A 196 11.40 -9.16 53.95
C ARG A 196 11.87 -10.44 54.64
N LYS A 197 13.14 -10.82 54.45
CA LYS A 197 13.71 -12.06 54.98
C LYS A 197 14.36 -11.89 56.36
N SER A 198 14.71 -10.66 56.75
CA SER A 198 15.13 -10.30 58.11
C SER A 198 13.95 -9.87 58.97
#